data_AF-L7J1G8-F1
#
_entry.id   AF-L7J1G8-F1
#
_cell.length_a   1.000
_cell.length_b   1.000
_cell.length_c   1.000
_cell.angle_alpha   90.00
_cell.angle_beta   90.00
_cell.angle_gamma   90.00
#
_symmetry.space_group_name_H-M   'P 1'
#
loop_
_entity.id
_entity.type
_entity.pdbx_description
1 polymer ?
#
loop_
_entity_poly.entity_id
_entity_poly.type
_entity_poly.pdbx_seq_one_letter_code
_entity_poly.pdbx_strand_id
1 'polypeptide(L)'
;MRWDRPGSPLERAADRLGAELRSDLSATGGYQGAGPAVYVNYAHGDERLEDIYGARKLPRLAKLKKQYDPGNVFRFHHALPTKYP
;
A
#
# COMPACT_ATOMS: atom_id res chain seq x y z
N MET A 1 10.59 -11.79 3.37
CA MET A 1 11.39 -13.01 3.62
C MET A 1 12.41 -12.69 4.71
N ARG A 2 13.04 -13.69 5.33
CA ARG A 2 14.03 -13.47 6.40
C ARG A 2 15.40 -13.98 5.96
N TRP A 3 16.43 -13.24 6.31
CA TRP A 3 17.83 -13.63 6.21
C TRP A 3 18.58 -13.12 7.45
N ASP A 4 19.74 -13.71 7.75
CA ASP A 4 20.35 -13.59 9.09
C ASP A 4 21.12 -12.29 9.35
N ARG A 5 21.40 -11.49 8.31
CA ARG A 5 22.14 -10.23 8.45
C ARG A 5 21.78 -9.20 7.36
N PRO A 6 21.73 -7.90 7.70
CA PRO A 6 21.62 -6.84 6.70
C PRO A 6 22.71 -6.93 5.61
N GLY A 7 22.41 -6.57 4.37
CA GLY A 7 23.37 -6.64 3.26
C GLY A 7 23.68 -8.07 2.82
N SER A 8 22.73 -8.98 3.03
CA SER A 8 22.81 -10.33 2.47
C SER A 8 22.72 -10.25 0.94
N PRO A 9 23.52 -11.01 0.18
CA PRO A 9 23.34 -11.10 -1.28
C PRO A 9 21.93 -11.59 -1.68
N LEU A 10 21.25 -12.30 -0.77
CA LEU A 10 19.89 -12.81 -0.97
C LEU A 10 18.80 -11.75 -0.83
N GLU A 11 19.06 -10.62 -0.18
CA GLU A 11 18.08 -9.56 0.09
C GLU A 11 17.37 -9.11 -1.20
N ARG A 12 18.14 -8.73 -2.22
CA ARG A 12 17.58 -8.32 -3.52
C ARG A 12 16.80 -9.43 -4.22
N ALA A 13 17.29 -10.67 -4.17
CA ALA A 13 16.63 -11.80 -4.81
C ALA A 13 15.30 -12.12 -4.13
N ALA A 14 15.27 -12.03 -2.79
CA ALA A 14 14.09 -12.24 -1.98
C ALA A 14 13.04 -11.14 -2.17
N ASP A 15 13.45 -9.87 -2.22
CA ASP A 15 12.55 -8.74 -2.47
C ASP A 15 11.92 -8.86 -3.86
N ARG A 16 12.74 -9.19 -4.88
CA ARG A 16 12.28 -9.43 -6.24
C ARG A 16 11.26 -10.56 -6.29
N LEU A 17 11.56 -11.71 -5.69
CA LEU A 17 10.65 -12.85 -5.67
C LEU A 17 9.33 -12.49 -4.95
N GLY A 18 9.40 -11.72 -3.86
CA GLY A 18 8.20 -11.25 -3.15
C GLY A 18 7.31 -10.36 -4.03
N ALA A 19 7.90 -9.45 -4.80
CA ALA A 19 7.17 -8.60 -5.73
C ALA A 19 6.52 -9.42 -6.87
N GLU A 20 7.27 -10.36 -7.46
CA GLU A 20 6.78 -11.26 -8.51
C GLU A 20 5.57 -12.09 -8.02
N LEU A 21 5.68 -12.73 -6.85
CA LEU A 21 4.60 -13.51 -6.26
C LEU A 21 3.34 -12.68 -5.96
N ARG A 22 3.51 -11.44 -5.47
CA ARG A 22 2.38 -10.53 -5.22
C ARG A 22 1.68 -10.13 -6.53
N SER A 23 2.46 -9.86 -7.57
CA SER A 23 1.94 -9.56 -8.91
C SER A 23 1.13 -10.73 -9.46
N ASP A 24 1.69 -11.94 -9.44
CA ASP A 24 1.03 -13.14 -9.95
C ASP A 24 -0.26 -13.45 -9.19
N LEU A 25 -0.22 -13.39 -7.86
CA LEU A 25 -1.41 -13.61 -7.03
C LEU A 25 -2.50 -12.55 -7.29
N SER A 26 -2.09 -11.28 -7.42
CA SER A 26 -3.03 -10.19 -7.72
C SER A 26 -3.70 -10.37 -9.08
N ALA A 27 -2.97 -10.89 -10.08
CA ALA A 27 -3.52 -11.14 -11.41
C ALA A 27 -4.64 -12.19 -11.41
N THR A 28 -4.56 -13.18 -10.51
CA THR A 28 -5.53 -14.28 -10.43
C THR A 28 -6.54 -14.17 -9.28
N GLY A 29 -6.39 -13.19 -8.39
CA GLY A 29 -7.11 -13.10 -7.11
C GLY A 29 -8.57 -12.62 -7.17
N GLY A 30 -9.17 -12.46 -8.35
CA GLY A 30 -10.59 -12.10 -8.49
C GLY A 30 -10.93 -10.61 -8.36
N TYR A 31 -9.94 -9.71 -8.24
CA TYR A 31 -10.11 -8.26 -8.16
C TYR A 31 -9.89 -7.54 -9.51
N GLN A 32 -10.28 -8.18 -10.60
CA GLN A 32 -10.05 -7.71 -11.97
C GLN A 32 -10.56 -6.26 -12.15
N GLY A 33 -9.70 -5.38 -12.67
CA GLY A 33 -10.04 -3.98 -12.95
C GLY A 33 -10.00 -3.02 -11.74
N ALA A 34 -9.91 -3.51 -10.50
CA ALA A 34 -9.87 -2.67 -9.31
C ALA A 34 -8.47 -2.51 -8.69
N GLY A 35 -7.52 -3.38 -9.08
CA GLY A 35 -6.20 -3.50 -8.43
C GLY A 35 -6.24 -4.47 -7.23
N PRO A 36 -5.09 -4.76 -6.59
CA PRO A 36 -5.04 -5.63 -5.42
C PRO A 36 -5.85 -5.03 -4.26
N ALA A 37 -6.63 -5.86 -3.55
CA ALA A 37 -7.27 -5.44 -2.30
C ALA A 37 -6.32 -5.73 -1.14
N VAL A 38 -5.68 -4.69 -0.62
CA VAL A 38 -4.62 -4.81 0.39
C VAL A 38 -5.17 -4.44 1.77
N TYR A 39 -4.87 -5.28 2.76
CA TYR A 39 -5.15 -4.92 4.15
C TYR A 39 -4.04 -3.99 4.66
N VAL A 40 -4.43 -2.80 5.17
CA VAL A 40 -3.52 -1.70 5.51
C VAL A 40 -2.31 -2.08 6.40
N ASN A 41 -2.48 -3.03 7.31
CA ASN A 41 -1.41 -3.47 8.20
C ASN A 41 -0.35 -4.34 7.51
N TYR A 42 -0.63 -4.83 6.30
CA TYR A 42 0.27 -5.63 5.46
C TYR A 42 0.64 -4.93 4.15
N ALA A 43 0.24 -3.66 3.98
CA ALA A 43 0.63 -2.89 2.81
C ALA A 43 2.14 -2.65 2.82
N HIS A 44 2.78 -2.98 1.71
CA HIS A 44 4.23 -3.03 1.53
C HIS A 44 4.84 -1.63 1.29
N GLY A 45 4.09 -0.71 0.70
CA GLY A 45 4.53 0.66 0.38
C GLY A 45 4.68 0.97 -1.11
N ASP A 46 4.52 -0.04 -1.96
CA ASP A 46 4.48 0.11 -3.41
C ASP A 46 3.05 0.12 -3.97
N GLU A 47 2.04 -0.08 -3.12
CA GLU A 47 0.64 -0.11 -3.53
C GLU A 47 0.03 1.29 -3.58
N ARG A 48 -1.01 1.45 -4.40
CA ARG A 48 -1.74 2.70 -4.47
C ARG A 48 -2.65 2.84 -3.25
N LEU A 49 -3.03 4.07 -2.93
CA LEU A 49 -3.97 4.32 -1.84
C LEU A 49 -5.35 3.67 -2.09
N GLU A 50 -5.73 3.52 -3.36
CA GLU A 50 -6.95 2.84 -3.79
C GLU A 50 -6.91 1.36 -3.45
N ASP A 51 -5.73 0.74 -3.53
CA ASP A 51 -5.51 -0.68 -3.25
C ASP A 51 -5.57 -0.92 -1.72
N ILE A 52 -5.08 0.04 -0.93
CA ILE A 52 -5.02 -0.04 0.55
C ILE A 52 -6.34 0.35 1.21
N TYR A 53 -6.90 1.50 0.82
CA TYR A 53 -8.08 2.08 1.47
C TYR A 53 -9.36 1.87 0.66
N GLY A 54 -9.28 1.50 -0.61
CA GLY A 54 -10.42 1.40 -1.52
C GLY A 54 -10.81 2.75 -2.11
N ALA A 55 -10.84 2.85 -3.45
CA ALA A 55 -11.16 4.10 -4.18
C ALA A 55 -12.44 4.80 -3.68
N ARG A 56 -13.51 4.04 -3.43
CA ARG A 56 -14.78 4.56 -2.89
C ARG A 56 -14.66 5.24 -1.52
N LYS A 57 -13.72 4.82 -0.68
CA LYS A 57 -13.55 5.35 0.69
C LYS A 57 -12.68 6.60 0.71
N LEU A 58 -11.75 6.74 -0.25
CA LEU A 58 -10.75 7.81 -0.27
C LEU A 58 -11.32 9.23 -0.24
N PRO A 59 -12.41 9.59 -0.97
CA PRO A 59 -12.99 10.92 -0.88
C PRO A 59 -13.45 11.29 0.54
N ARG A 60 -14.04 10.34 1.28
CA ARG A 60 -14.46 10.58 2.67
C ARG A 60 -13.26 10.64 3.61
N LEU A 61 -12.29 9.75 3.44
CA LEU A 61 -11.07 9.73 4.25
C LEU A 61 -10.25 11.01 4.10
N ALA A 62 -10.12 11.55 2.88
CA ALA A 62 -9.42 12.80 2.63
C ALA A 62 -10.13 14.01 3.28
N LYS A 63 -11.47 14.03 3.27
CA LYS A 63 -12.27 15.05 3.99
C LYS A 63 -12.02 15.00 5.50
N LEU A 64 -12.04 13.80 6.09
CA LEU A 64 -11.74 13.61 7.52
C LEU A 64 -10.31 14.02 7.84
N LYS A 65 -9.34 13.63 6.99
CA LYS A 65 -7.94 14.04 7.13
C LYS A 65 -7.81 15.56 7.14
N LYS A 66 -8.47 16.26 6.22
CA LYS A 66 -8.47 17.73 6.19
C LYS A 66 -9.12 18.36 7.43
N GLN A 67 -10.18 17.75 7.96
CA GLN A 67 -10.87 18.26 9.15
C GLN A 67 -10.02 18.13 10.41
N TYR A 68 -9.37 16.98 10.61
CA TYR A 68 -8.69 16.67 11.87
C TYR A 68 -7.16 16.85 11.83
N ASP A 69 -6.55 16.82 10.65
CA ASP A 69 -5.13 17.08 10.44
C ASP A 69 -4.89 17.95 9.18
N PRO A 70 -5.38 19.21 9.18
CA PRO A 70 -5.20 20.13 8.06
C PRO A 70 -3.73 20.44 7.76
N GLY A 71 -2.85 20.37 8.78
CA GLY A 71 -1.40 20.57 8.65
C GLY A 71 -0.65 19.34 8.13
N ASN A 72 -1.35 18.23 7.90
CA ASN A 72 -0.77 16.96 7.46
C ASN A 72 0.43 16.50 8.33
N VAL A 73 0.29 16.66 9.65
CA VAL A 73 1.31 16.27 10.64
C VAL A 73 1.51 14.75 10.62
N PHE A 74 0.43 13.96 10.54
CA PHE A 74 0.47 12.49 10.54
C PHE A 74 0.60 11.93 9.11
N ARG A 75 1.82 11.84 8.58
CA ARG A 75 2.08 11.52 7.16
C ARG A 75 3.13 10.43 6.89
N PHE A 76 3.45 9.58 7.85
CA PHE A 76 4.58 8.66 7.74
C PHE A 76 4.25 7.31 7.10
N HIS A 77 3.11 6.69 7.40
CA HIS A 77 2.78 5.34 6.94
C HIS A 77 1.47 5.36 6.15
N HIS A 78 1.55 5.05 4.84
CA HIS A 78 0.42 5.07 3.90
C HIS A 78 -0.47 6.31 4.04
N ALA A 79 0.15 7.49 4.01
CA ALA A 79 -0.50 8.74 4.39
C ALA A 79 -1.72 9.05 3.52
N LEU A 80 -2.87 9.30 4.18
CA LEU A 80 -4.05 9.84 3.51
C LEU A 80 -3.80 11.29 3.09
N PRO A 81 -4.20 11.68 1.86
CA PRO A 81 -4.07 13.05 1.42
C PRO A 81 -5.15 13.94 2.06
N THR A 82 -4.89 15.24 2.17
CA THR A 82 -5.89 16.23 2.62
C THR A 82 -6.87 16.64 1.51
N LYS A 83 -6.62 16.22 0.27
CA LYS A 83 -7.51 16.38 -0.89
C LYS A 83 -7.37 15.16 -1.79
N TYR A 84 -8.49 14.62 -2.23
CA TYR A 84 -8.55 13.52 -3.19
C TYR A 84 -9.43 13.99 -4.37
N PRO A 85 -9.01 13.77 -5.63
CA PRO A 85 -9.74 14.18 -6.82
C PRO A 85 -11.13 13.51 -6.94
#